data_AF-A0A8S4H5A4-F1
#
_entry.id   AF-A0A8S4H5A4-F1
#
_cell.length_a   1.000
_cell.length_b   1.000
_cell.length_c   1.000
_cell.angle_alpha   90.00
_cell.angle_beta   90.00
_cell.angle_gamma   90.00
#
_symmetry.space_group_name_H-M   'P 1'
#
loop_
_entity.id
_entity.type
_entity.pdbx_description
1 polymer ?
#
loop_
_entity_poly.entity_id
_entity_poly.type
_entity_poly.pdbx_seq_one_letter_code
_entity_poly.pdbx_strand_id
1 'polypeptide(L)'
;MDIEDFIERYPFLSDMTSAYKEFNRTVNEEERYLISAFLDKLQNVGDYNVKHKDIYENIMRNFWLFRNKYQKKSNIYCTYLFQWLDIIKKKHVVSDYMIGIIYGVYAENFVPPVEKNHCPYFSYDKMYKEPIDIIKIKNFYDNIQIINRILREKSNMQELDSQYCYAQRYASECAKIYRNMHNTFCSNNKHSIPGNENTCSELRAFSTSYTEYLYKIEDIKNQIPDLSDSENEKHFGCSVVESTQTPRQEHTQESGQALGMRTESSREQGSISDGVAQSDNPIRFNTTSVVSAMAGIPPFLALIYKFTPVGTMFRSKNKKSINAFNHLDEEIEKELFYRGLENGTIKSSPATYNVAYEPV
;
A
#
# COMPACT_ATOMS: atom_id res chain seq x y z
N MET A 1 3.97 2.00 -2.86
CA MET A 1 3.39 1.12 -3.90
C MET A 1 2.67 2.03 -4.86
N ASP A 2 3.03 1.97 -6.13
CA ASP A 2 2.26 2.63 -7.19
C ASP A 2 1.15 1.66 -7.66
N ILE A 3 -0.07 2.18 -7.87
CA ILE A 3 -1.25 1.34 -8.12
C ILE A 3 -1.21 0.80 -9.54
N GLU A 4 -0.81 1.64 -10.49
CA GLU A 4 -0.67 1.32 -11.89
C GLU A 4 0.40 0.24 -12.08
N ASP A 5 1.59 0.42 -11.47
CA ASP A 5 2.64 -0.59 -11.47
C ASP A 5 2.20 -1.92 -10.82
N PHE A 6 1.35 -1.86 -9.79
CA PHE A 6 0.84 -3.07 -9.12
C PHE A 6 -0.13 -3.82 -10.03
N ILE A 7 -1.02 -3.10 -10.69
CA ILE A 7 -1.99 -3.64 -11.64
C ILE A 7 -1.27 -4.35 -12.80
N GLU A 8 -0.21 -3.74 -13.34
CA GLU A 8 0.55 -4.30 -14.45
C GLU A 8 1.36 -5.54 -14.05
N ARG A 9 1.94 -5.55 -12.84
CA ARG A 9 2.76 -6.67 -12.37
C ARG A 9 1.95 -7.86 -11.86
N TYR A 10 0.71 -7.67 -11.42
CA TYR A 10 -0.10 -8.75 -10.85
C TYR A 10 -1.51 -8.82 -11.45
N PRO A 11 -1.63 -8.92 -12.80
CA PRO A 11 -2.92 -8.88 -13.49
C PRO A 11 -3.82 -10.08 -13.17
N PHE A 12 -3.24 -11.17 -12.64
CA PHE A 12 -3.97 -12.37 -12.23
C PHE A 12 -4.84 -12.16 -10.98
N LEU A 13 -4.63 -11.07 -10.23
CA LEU A 13 -5.50 -10.65 -9.13
C LEU A 13 -6.69 -9.83 -9.68
N SER A 14 -7.48 -10.44 -10.56
CA SER A 14 -8.42 -9.73 -11.45
C SER A 14 -9.44 -8.85 -10.71
N ASP A 15 -10.01 -9.33 -9.61
CA ASP A 15 -11.02 -8.58 -8.85
C ASP A 15 -10.43 -7.32 -8.22
N MET A 16 -9.26 -7.45 -7.61
CA MET A 16 -8.54 -6.35 -6.97
C MET A 16 -8.03 -5.35 -8.00
N THR A 17 -7.36 -5.82 -9.04
CA THR A 17 -6.82 -4.95 -10.09
C THR A 17 -7.94 -4.21 -10.83
N SER A 18 -9.09 -4.86 -11.06
CA SER A 18 -10.28 -4.22 -11.63
C SER A 18 -10.86 -3.16 -10.69
N ALA A 19 -10.94 -3.44 -9.39
CA ALA A 19 -11.39 -2.47 -8.39
C ALA A 19 -10.45 -1.26 -8.34
N TYR A 20 -9.13 -1.47 -8.29
CA TYR A 20 -8.16 -0.38 -8.28
C TYR A 20 -8.20 0.46 -9.55
N LYS A 21 -8.31 -0.16 -10.74
CA LYS A 21 -8.53 0.57 -12.01
C LYS A 21 -9.77 1.46 -11.93
N GLU A 22 -10.87 0.92 -11.42
CA GLU A 22 -12.11 1.68 -11.29
C GLU A 22 -11.99 2.79 -10.24
N PHE A 23 -11.36 2.55 -9.10
CA PHE A 23 -11.16 3.57 -8.07
C PHE A 23 -10.22 4.69 -8.51
N ASN A 24 -9.23 4.40 -9.35
CA ASN A 24 -8.21 5.34 -9.76
C ASN A 24 -8.58 6.19 -11.00
N ARG A 25 -9.63 5.79 -11.75
CA ARG A 25 -10.08 6.58 -12.90
C ARG A 25 -10.58 7.97 -12.48
N THR A 26 -10.62 8.91 -13.40
CA THR A 26 -11.18 10.24 -13.17
C THR A 26 -12.69 10.21 -12.93
N VAL A 27 -13.18 11.10 -12.06
CA VAL A 27 -14.62 11.34 -11.86
C VAL A 27 -15.19 12.03 -13.10
N ASN A 28 -16.27 11.47 -13.66
CA ASN A 28 -16.96 12.09 -14.80
C ASN A 28 -18.01 13.12 -14.34
N GLU A 29 -18.60 13.87 -15.28
CA GLU A 29 -19.56 14.94 -14.93
C GLU A 29 -20.82 14.44 -14.22
N GLU A 30 -21.36 13.29 -14.64
CA GLU A 30 -22.56 12.72 -14.02
C GLU A 30 -22.29 12.31 -12.57
N GLU A 31 -21.16 11.66 -12.33
CA GLU A 31 -20.72 11.28 -10.98
C GLU A 31 -20.43 12.50 -10.12
N ARG A 32 -19.77 13.52 -10.69
CA ARG A 32 -19.50 14.77 -9.98
C ARG A 32 -20.79 15.45 -9.57
N TYR A 33 -21.80 15.47 -10.44
CA TYR A 33 -23.12 15.98 -10.10
C TYR A 33 -23.74 15.22 -8.92
N LEU A 34 -23.68 13.88 -8.91
CA LEU A 34 -24.22 13.05 -7.84
C LEU A 34 -23.55 13.28 -6.48
N ILE A 35 -22.25 13.60 -6.46
CA ILE A 35 -21.50 13.81 -5.22
C ILE A 35 -21.40 15.28 -4.78
N SER A 36 -21.75 16.23 -5.66
CA SER A 36 -21.56 17.67 -5.46
C SER A 36 -22.13 18.20 -4.13
N ALA A 37 -23.38 17.84 -3.84
CA ALA A 37 -24.07 18.25 -2.60
C ALA A 37 -23.34 17.81 -1.32
N PHE A 38 -22.58 16.72 -1.37
CA PHE A 38 -21.78 16.24 -0.26
C PHE A 38 -20.41 16.93 -0.19
N LEU A 39 -19.82 17.24 -1.33
CA LEU A 39 -18.53 17.96 -1.41
C LEU A 39 -18.65 19.41 -0.97
N ASP A 40 -19.79 20.07 -1.20
CA ASP A 40 -20.03 21.44 -0.74
C ASP A 40 -19.97 21.54 0.79
N LYS A 41 -20.31 20.47 1.51
CA LYS A 41 -20.15 20.39 2.97
C LYS A 41 -18.67 20.48 3.37
N LEU A 42 -17.75 19.97 2.56
CA LEU A 42 -16.33 19.93 2.88
C LEU A 42 -15.65 21.30 2.79
N GLN A 43 -16.16 22.23 1.97
CA GLN A 43 -15.49 23.51 1.68
C GLN A 43 -15.36 24.42 2.91
N ASN A 44 -16.22 24.23 3.92
CA ASN A 44 -16.23 25.03 5.14
C ASN A 44 -15.34 24.44 6.26
N VAL A 45 -14.69 23.30 6.00
CA VAL A 45 -13.82 22.62 6.95
C VAL A 45 -12.44 23.29 6.94
N GLY A 46 -11.90 23.64 8.11
CA GLY A 46 -10.64 24.40 8.22
C GLY A 46 -9.44 23.73 7.55
N ASP A 47 -9.42 22.39 7.52
CA ASP A 47 -8.37 21.57 6.91
C ASP A 47 -8.60 21.30 5.40
N TYR A 48 -9.63 21.89 4.81
CA TYR A 48 -9.92 21.74 3.39
C TYR A 48 -8.80 22.34 2.54
N ASN A 49 -8.02 21.47 1.91
CA ASN A 49 -7.01 21.87 0.93
C ASN A 49 -7.57 21.80 -0.50
N VAL A 50 -7.75 22.96 -1.14
CA VAL A 50 -8.24 23.05 -2.53
C VAL A 50 -7.38 22.28 -3.53
N LYS A 51 -6.07 22.10 -3.26
CA LYS A 51 -5.17 21.32 -4.13
C LYS A 51 -5.52 19.83 -4.15
N HIS A 52 -6.25 19.34 -3.16
CA HIS A 52 -6.69 17.94 -3.07
C HIS A 52 -8.15 17.77 -3.50
N LYS A 53 -8.78 18.77 -4.10
CA LYS A 53 -10.19 18.72 -4.53
C LYS A 53 -10.51 17.47 -5.35
N ASP A 54 -9.71 17.19 -6.38
CA ASP A 54 -9.93 16.03 -7.26
C ASP A 54 -9.77 14.69 -6.50
N ILE A 55 -8.93 14.67 -5.46
CA ILE A 55 -8.76 13.51 -4.59
C ILE A 55 -10.00 13.33 -3.71
N TYR A 56 -10.53 14.42 -3.13
CA TYR A 56 -11.78 14.37 -2.36
C TYR A 56 -12.97 13.93 -3.23
N GLU A 57 -13.05 14.41 -4.47
CA GLU A 57 -14.02 13.95 -5.47
C GLU A 57 -13.90 12.44 -5.69
N ASN A 58 -12.67 11.95 -5.93
CA ASN A 58 -12.41 10.53 -6.14
C ASN A 58 -12.80 9.68 -4.92
N ILE A 59 -12.43 10.10 -3.70
CA ILE A 59 -12.76 9.36 -2.48
C ILE A 59 -14.27 9.28 -2.28
N MET A 60 -14.98 10.41 -2.37
CA MET A 60 -16.44 10.44 -2.20
C MET A 60 -17.14 9.58 -3.26
N ARG A 61 -16.71 9.69 -4.52
CA ARG A 61 -17.22 8.86 -5.62
C ARG A 61 -16.97 7.38 -5.37
N ASN A 62 -15.82 6.99 -4.83
CA ASN A 62 -15.50 5.59 -4.55
C ASN A 62 -16.32 5.02 -3.38
N PHE A 63 -16.60 5.82 -2.34
CA PHE A 63 -17.57 5.43 -1.32
C PHE A 63 -18.98 5.23 -1.89
N TRP A 64 -19.42 6.13 -2.76
CA TRP A 64 -20.69 5.98 -3.48
C TRP A 64 -20.72 4.72 -4.37
N LEU A 65 -19.64 4.45 -5.11
CA LEU A 65 -19.51 3.22 -5.92
C LEU A 65 -19.54 1.98 -5.03
N PHE A 66 -18.89 2.00 -3.87
CA PHE A 66 -18.95 0.89 -2.94
C PHE A 66 -20.39 0.58 -2.56
N ARG A 67 -21.13 1.58 -2.06
CA ARG A 67 -22.53 1.44 -1.66
C ARG A 67 -23.42 0.90 -2.78
N ASN A 68 -23.30 1.44 -3.98
CA ASN A 68 -24.26 1.20 -5.06
C ASN A 68 -23.90 0.01 -5.97
N LYS A 69 -22.61 -0.34 -6.06
CA LYS A 69 -22.10 -1.36 -6.98
C LYS A 69 -21.42 -2.52 -6.25
N TYR A 70 -20.54 -2.25 -5.31
CA TYR A 70 -19.64 -3.29 -4.78
C TYR A 70 -20.14 -3.98 -3.52
N GLN A 71 -20.93 -3.31 -2.68
CA GLN A 71 -21.48 -3.86 -1.44
C GLN A 71 -22.26 -5.16 -1.70
N LYS A 72 -23.02 -5.21 -2.81
CA LYS A 72 -23.78 -6.39 -3.23
C LYS A 72 -22.92 -7.50 -3.83
N LYS A 73 -21.69 -7.20 -4.28
CA LYS A 73 -20.80 -8.17 -4.90
C LYS A 73 -20.04 -8.99 -3.87
N SER A 74 -19.34 -8.32 -2.95
CA SER A 74 -18.56 -8.96 -1.88
C SER A 74 -18.01 -7.91 -0.91
N ASN A 75 -17.88 -8.29 0.36
CA ASN A 75 -17.24 -7.45 1.37
C ASN A 75 -15.75 -7.20 1.10
N ILE A 76 -15.08 -8.03 0.28
CA ILE A 76 -13.65 -7.87 -0.08
C ILE A 76 -13.38 -6.52 -0.77
N TYR A 77 -14.37 -5.95 -1.47
CA TYR A 77 -14.22 -4.65 -2.12
C TYR A 77 -14.11 -3.49 -1.14
N CYS A 78 -14.60 -3.67 0.10
CA CYS A 78 -14.36 -2.69 1.16
C CYS A 78 -12.87 -2.69 1.55
N THR A 79 -12.27 -3.89 1.66
CA THR A 79 -10.83 -4.04 1.87
C THR A 79 -10.06 -3.33 0.75
N TYR A 80 -10.41 -3.58 -0.51
CA TYR A 80 -9.76 -2.93 -1.65
C TYR A 80 -9.92 -1.40 -1.63
N LEU A 81 -11.10 -0.89 -1.26
CA LEU A 81 -11.34 0.54 -1.15
C LEU A 81 -10.42 1.20 -0.11
N PHE A 82 -10.31 0.63 1.09
CA PHE A 82 -9.47 1.20 2.14
C PHE A 82 -7.98 1.04 1.86
N GLN A 83 -7.57 -0.05 1.21
CA GLN A 83 -6.19 -0.19 0.72
C GLN A 83 -5.85 0.89 -0.31
N TRP A 84 -6.72 1.09 -1.32
CA TRP A 84 -6.59 2.16 -2.29
C TRP A 84 -6.51 3.53 -1.62
N LEU A 85 -7.38 3.79 -0.64
CA LEU A 85 -7.43 5.04 0.12
C LEU A 85 -6.11 5.30 0.86
N ASP A 86 -5.56 4.30 1.54
CA ASP A 86 -4.28 4.41 2.25
C ASP A 86 -3.10 4.63 1.30
N ILE A 87 -3.14 4.07 0.09
CA ILE A 87 -2.10 4.33 -0.94
C ILE A 87 -2.19 5.76 -1.46
N ILE A 88 -3.39 6.21 -1.85
CA ILE A 88 -3.60 7.54 -2.43
C ILE A 88 -3.34 8.65 -1.42
N LYS A 89 -3.84 8.50 -0.18
CA LYS A 89 -3.61 9.52 0.85
C LYS A 89 -2.12 9.69 1.14
N LYS A 90 -1.32 8.62 1.10
CA LYS A 90 0.15 8.71 1.26
C LYS A 90 0.82 9.33 0.06
N LYS A 91 0.46 8.90 -1.16
CA LYS A 91 1.00 9.42 -2.43
C LYS A 91 0.84 10.94 -2.53
N HIS A 92 -0.29 11.46 -2.04
CA HIS A 92 -0.64 12.88 -2.15
C HIS A 92 -0.58 13.64 -0.81
N VAL A 93 -0.15 13.01 0.28
CA VAL A 93 -0.07 13.61 1.63
C VAL A 93 -1.39 14.28 2.04
N VAL A 94 -2.48 13.53 1.91
CA VAL A 94 -3.83 13.97 2.27
C VAL A 94 -4.04 13.84 3.79
N SER A 95 -4.66 14.85 4.41
CA SER A 95 -4.94 14.87 5.85
C SER A 95 -5.89 13.72 6.25
N ASP A 96 -5.48 12.91 7.23
CA ASP A 96 -6.33 11.86 7.82
C ASP A 96 -7.62 12.45 8.43
N TYR A 97 -7.57 13.69 8.94
CA TYR A 97 -8.76 14.38 9.43
C TYR A 97 -9.75 14.64 8.29
N MET A 98 -9.28 15.11 7.14
CA MET A 98 -10.13 15.29 5.96
C MET A 98 -10.70 13.97 5.46
N ILE A 99 -9.93 12.88 5.48
CA ILE A 99 -10.45 11.55 5.15
C ILE A 99 -11.58 11.14 6.11
N GLY A 100 -11.41 11.37 7.40
CA GLY A 100 -12.43 11.11 8.42
C GLY A 100 -13.72 11.90 8.19
N ILE A 101 -13.60 13.19 7.86
CA ILE A 101 -14.75 14.05 7.54
C ILE A 101 -15.49 13.54 6.30
N ILE A 102 -14.77 13.19 5.24
CA ILE A 102 -15.37 12.62 4.01
C ILE A 102 -16.11 11.33 4.33
N TYR A 103 -15.52 10.46 5.15
CA TYR A 103 -16.17 9.23 5.58
C TYR A 103 -17.43 9.50 6.42
N GLY A 104 -17.38 10.45 7.36
CA GLY A 104 -18.55 10.84 8.16
C GLY A 104 -19.69 11.34 7.28
N VAL A 105 -19.39 12.23 6.32
CA VAL A 105 -20.39 12.68 5.34
C VAL A 105 -20.94 11.49 4.53
N TYR A 106 -20.10 10.54 4.13
CA TYR A 106 -20.59 9.33 3.48
C TYR A 106 -21.51 8.52 4.40
N ALA A 107 -21.09 8.24 5.64
CA ALA A 107 -21.83 7.41 6.58
C ALA A 107 -23.21 7.99 6.87
N GLU A 108 -23.29 9.28 7.22
CA GLU A 108 -24.55 9.96 7.52
C GLU A 108 -25.56 9.93 6.36
N ASN A 109 -25.07 10.01 5.12
CA ASN A 109 -25.93 10.20 3.95
C ASN A 109 -26.22 8.90 3.20
N PHE A 110 -25.38 7.88 3.35
CA PHE A 110 -25.46 6.64 2.58
C PHE A 110 -25.51 5.38 3.44
N VAL A 111 -25.36 5.45 4.77
CA VAL A 111 -25.55 4.31 5.67
C VAL A 111 -26.81 4.56 6.49
N PRO A 112 -27.94 3.89 6.16
CA PRO A 112 -29.17 4.03 6.93
C PRO A 112 -28.95 3.67 8.41
N PRO A 113 -29.57 4.38 9.38
CA PRO A 113 -29.37 4.11 10.81
C PRO A 113 -29.70 2.68 11.27
N VAL A 114 -30.56 1.99 10.51
CA VAL A 114 -31.05 0.63 10.83
C VAL A 114 -30.22 -0.45 10.14
N GLU A 115 -29.36 -0.08 9.18
CA GLU A 115 -28.57 -1.03 8.39
C GLU A 115 -27.16 -1.19 8.99
N LYS A 116 -26.66 -2.42 9.04
CA LYS A 116 -25.27 -2.67 9.42
C LYS A 116 -24.35 -1.96 8.42
N ASN A 117 -23.38 -1.20 8.92
CA ASN A 117 -22.34 -0.64 8.07
C ASN A 117 -21.48 -1.76 7.48
N HIS A 118 -21.61 -2.00 6.18
CA HIS A 118 -20.90 -3.05 5.45
C HIS A 118 -19.44 -2.68 5.15
N CYS A 119 -19.08 -1.41 5.33
CA CYS A 119 -17.73 -0.92 5.11
C CYS A 119 -17.35 0.11 6.18
N PRO A 120 -17.12 -0.36 7.42
CA PRO A 120 -16.69 0.49 8.51
C PRO A 120 -15.34 1.12 8.17
N TYR A 121 -15.12 2.35 8.64
CA TYR A 121 -13.86 3.05 8.40
C TYR A 121 -12.66 2.23 8.88
N PHE A 122 -11.66 2.11 8.02
CA PHE A 122 -10.42 1.40 8.33
C PHE A 122 -9.22 2.24 7.93
N SER A 123 -8.24 2.36 8.82
CA SER A 123 -7.00 3.09 8.58
C SER A 123 -5.82 2.16 8.79
N TYR A 124 -5.13 1.79 7.71
CA TYR A 124 -3.96 0.92 7.82
C TYR A 124 -2.82 1.62 8.58
N ASP A 125 -2.66 2.94 8.43
CA ASP A 125 -1.64 3.72 9.17
C ASP A 125 -1.79 3.69 10.69
N LYS A 126 -3.03 3.68 11.18
CA LYS A 126 -3.30 3.59 12.61
C LYS A 126 -3.10 2.17 13.13
N MET A 127 -3.39 1.17 12.29
CA MET A 127 -3.43 -0.23 12.70
C MET A 127 -2.06 -0.91 12.61
N TYR A 128 -1.22 -0.53 11.64
CA TYR A 128 -0.03 -1.29 11.29
C TYR A 128 1.22 -0.43 11.08
N LYS A 129 2.39 -1.02 11.36
CA LYS A 129 3.68 -0.52 10.91
C LYS A 129 3.86 -0.87 9.44
N GLU A 130 4.46 0.06 8.68
CA GLU A 130 4.67 -0.08 7.23
C GLU A 130 3.42 -0.59 6.49
N PRO A 131 2.29 0.13 6.54
CA PRO A 131 1.02 -0.39 6.08
C PRO A 131 0.99 -0.74 4.59
N ILE A 132 1.80 -0.09 3.75
CA ILE A 132 1.86 -0.42 2.32
C ILE A 132 2.42 -1.83 2.11
N ASP A 133 3.37 -2.25 2.93
CA ASP A 133 3.93 -3.59 2.91
C ASP A 133 2.95 -4.61 3.49
N ILE A 134 2.18 -4.23 4.52
CA ILE A 134 1.07 -5.05 5.04
C ILE A 134 -0.03 -5.22 4.00
N ILE A 135 -0.38 -4.18 3.25
CA ILE A 135 -1.37 -4.26 2.16
C ILE A 135 -0.92 -5.28 1.13
N LYS A 136 0.35 -5.26 0.70
CA LYS A 136 0.90 -6.28 -0.22
C LYS A 136 0.81 -7.69 0.35
N ILE A 137 1.24 -7.88 1.59
CA ILE A 137 1.17 -9.19 2.27
C ILE A 137 -0.28 -9.69 2.35
N LYS A 138 -1.21 -8.80 2.72
CA LYS A 138 -2.64 -9.11 2.83
C LYS A 138 -3.23 -9.51 1.49
N ASN A 139 -2.92 -8.73 0.45
CA ASN A 139 -3.33 -9.00 -0.91
C ASN A 139 -2.82 -10.36 -1.42
N PHE A 140 -1.62 -10.77 -0.99
CA PHE A 140 -1.10 -12.09 -1.30
C PHE A 140 -1.91 -13.20 -0.63
N TYR A 141 -2.04 -13.18 0.69
CA TYR A 141 -2.66 -14.31 1.39
C TYR A 141 -4.19 -14.36 1.24
N ASP A 142 -4.87 -13.22 1.02
CA ASP A 142 -6.31 -13.19 0.70
C ASP A 142 -6.60 -13.84 -0.67
N ASN A 143 -5.60 -13.85 -1.57
CA ASN A 143 -5.67 -14.46 -2.90
C ASN A 143 -4.85 -15.76 -3.01
N ILE A 144 -4.51 -16.38 -1.88
CA ILE A 144 -3.61 -17.54 -1.82
C ILE A 144 -4.10 -18.72 -2.68
N GLN A 145 -5.41 -18.90 -2.81
CA GLN A 145 -6.00 -19.97 -3.62
C GLN A 145 -5.75 -19.76 -5.12
N ILE A 146 -5.84 -18.52 -5.60
CA ILE A 146 -5.54 -18.16 -6.99
C ILE A 146 -4.05 -18.38 -7.26
N ILE A 147 -3.19 -17.92 -6.35
CA ILE A 147 -1.74 -18.08 -6.44
C ILE A 147 -1.36 -19.58 -6.45
N ASN A 148 -1.90 -20.37 -5.52
CA ASN A 148 -1.71 -21.82 -5.47
C ASN A 148 -2.09 -22.49 -6.79
N ARG A 149 -3.27 -22.15 -7.35
CA ARG A 149 -3.72 -22.70 -8.63
C ARG A 149 -2.74 -22.38 -9.76
N ILE A 150 -2.33 -21.12 -9.88
CA ILE A 150 -1.39 -20.66 -10.92
C ILE A 150 -0.03 -21.37 -10.79
N LEU A 151 0.51 -21.48 -9.57
CA LEU A 151 1.79 -22.16 -9.31
C LEU A 151 1.73 -23.68 -9.57
N ARG A 152 0.55 -24.31 -9.44
CA ARG A 152 0.34 -25.74 -9.74
C ARG A 152 0.18 -26.02 -11.23
N GLU A 153 -0.58 -25.18 -11.93
CA GLU A 153 -0.84 -25.34 -13.36
C GLU A 153 0.44 -25.23 -14.18
N LYS A 154 1.45 -24.47 -13.69
CA LYS A 154 2.75 -24.29 -14.34
C LYS A 154 2.62 -23.93 -15.83
N SER A 155 1.58 -23.16 -16.17
CA SER A 155 1.34 -22.74 -17.56
C SER A 155 2.39 -21.72 -17.98
N ASN A 156 2.97 -21.93 -19.17
CA ASN A 156 3.95 -21.04 -19.79
C ASN A 156 5.14 -20.65 -18.87
N MET A 157 5.72 -21.60 -18.13
CA MET A 157 6.86 -21.38 -17.19
C MET A 157 8.08 -20.66 -17.81
N GLN A 158 8.21 -20.64 -19.13
CA GLN A 158 9.33 -20.03 -19.87
C GLN A 158 9.02 -18.60 -20.33
N GLU A 159 7.75 -18.18 -20.31
CA GLU A 159 7.32 -16.85 -20.73
C GLU A 159 7.34 -15.91 -19.52
N LEU A 160 8.19 -14.89 -19.58
CA LEU A 160 8.44 -13.94 -18.50
C LEU A 160 7.18 -13.26 -17.95
N ASP A 161 6.22 -13.03 -18.85
CA ASP A 161 4.95 -12.35 -18.58
C ASP A 161 3.79 -13.33 -18.41
N SER A 162 4.09 -14.61 -18.14
CA SER A 162 3.08 -15.58 -17.76
C SER A 162 2.56 -15.33 -16.34
N GLN A 163 1.31 -15.74 -16.11
CA GLN A 163 0.70 -15.69 -14.77
C GLN A 163 1.55 -16.44 -13.74
N TYR A 164 2.17 -17.55 -14.14
CA TYR A 164 3.08 -18.33 -13.32
C TYR A 164 4.26 -17.49 -12.81
N CYS A 165 4.97 -16.80 -13.72
CA CYS A 165 6.11 -15.96 -13.36
C CYS A 165 5.69 -14.78 -12.46
N TYR A 166 4.53 -14.17 -12.73
CA TYR A 166 3.99 -13.12 -11.87
C TYR A 166 3.69 -13.62 -10.46
N ALA A 167 3.10 -14.80 -10.32
CA ALA A 167 2.81 -15.41 -9.01
C ALA A 167 4.10 -15.75 -8.23
N GLN A 168 5.11 -16.31 -8.88
CA GLN A 168 6.42 -16.59 -8.26
C GLN A 168 7.12 -15.31 -7.80
N ARG A 169 7.15 -14.26 -8.64
CA ARG A 169 7.73 -12.96 -8.29
C ARG A 169 7.00 -12.36 -7.10
N TYR A 170 5.67 -12.40 -7.10
CA TYR A 170 4.89 -11.87 -5.99
C TYR A 170 5.17 -12.62 -4.68
N ALA A 171 5.27 -13.95 -4.73
CA ALA A 171 5.64 -14.77 -3.57
C ALA A 171 7.04 -14.42 -3.05
N SER A 172 7.98 -14.14 -3.95
CA SER A 172 9.34 -13.75 -3.59
C SER A 172 9.42 -12.36 -2.96
N GLU A 173 8.70 -11.38 -3.53
CA GLU A 173 8.57 -10.05 -2.95
C GLU A 173 7.93 -10.09 -1.56
N CYS A 174 6.83 -10.83 -1.39
CA CYS A 174 6.16 -10.98 -0.10
C CYS A 174 7.03 -11.69 0.94
N ALA A 175 7.81 -12.70 0.56
CA ALA A 175 8.75 -13.35 1.47
C ALA A 175 9.85 -12.38 1.96
N LYS A 176 10.39 -11.55 1.06
CA LYS A 176 11.36 -10.51 1.42
C LYS A 176 10.77 -9.49 2.39
N ILE A 177 9.57 -8.99 2.08
CA ILE A 177 8.84 -8.05 2.95
C ILE A 177 8.62 -8.69 4.33
N TYR A 178 8.11 -9.92 4.38
CA TYR A 178 7.86 -10.64 5.62
C TYR A 178 9.12 -10.74 6.48
N ARG A 179 10.23 -11.21 5.92
CA ARG A 179 11.49 -11.36 6.68
C ARG A 179 11.96 -10.03 7.26
N ASN A 180 11.94 -8.97 6.44
CA ASN A 180 12.34 -7.63 6.88
C ASN A 180 11.45 -7.12 8.02
N MET A 181 10.13 -7.17 7.83
CA MET A 181 9.17 -6.68 8.81
C MET A 181 9.17 -7.52 10.10
N HIS A 182 9.26 -8.85 9.99
CA HIS A 182 9.32 -9.74 11.13
C HIS A 182 10.56 -9.47 12.00
N ASN A 183 11.74 -9.33 11.38
CA ASN A 183 12.97 -8.99 12.09
C ASN A 183 12.93 -7.59 12.72
N THR A 184 12.30 -6.64 12.02
CA THR A 184 12.20 -5.26 12.47
C THR A 184 11.23 -5.11 13.65
N PHE A 185 10.06 -5.73 13.59
CA PHE A 185 8.94 -5.45 14.49
C PHE A 185 8.54 -6.59 15.44
N CYS A 186 8.88 -7.85 15.13
CA CYS A 186 8.31 -9.02 15.84
C CYS A 186 9.35 -9.85 16.61
N SER A 187 10.57 -9.96 16.07
CA SER A 187 11.68 -10.71 16.70
C SER A 187 12.14 -10.06 18.00
N ASN A 188 12.86 -10.82 18.84
CA ASN A 188 13.50 -10.32 20.08
C ASN A 188 12.55 -9.59 21.04
N ASN A 189 11.37 -10.16 21.30
CA ASN A 189 10.32 -9.59 22.16
C ASN A 189 9.74 -8.24 21.68
N LYS A 190 10.05 -7.79 20.46
CA LYS A 190 9.50 -6.55 19.91
C LYS A 190 8.00 -6.63 19.60
N HIS A 191 7.44 -7.83 19.50
CA HIS A 191 6.01 -8.04 19.31
C HIS A 191 5.16 -7.45 20.46
N SER A 192 5.71 -7.32 21.66
CA SER A 192 5.03 -6.74 22.83
C SER A 192 5.06 -5.21 22.85
N ILE A 193 5.77 -4.56 21.92
CA ILE A 193 5.80 -3.10 21.82
C ILE A 193 4.44 -2.62 21.29
N PRO A 194 3.78 -1.63 21.95
CA PRO A 194 2.52 -1.08 21.48
C PRO A 194 2.57 -0.66 20.00
N GLY A 195 1.59 -1.13 19.23
CA GLY A 195 1.50 -0.91 17.78
C GLY A 195 2.23 -1.95 16.90
N ASN A 196 3.13 -2.76 17.47
CA ASN A 196 3.72 -3.88 16.73
C ASN A 196 2.82 -5.12 16.72
N GLU A 197 1.99 -5.31 17.76
CA GLU A 197 1.15 -6.50 17.93
C GLU A 197 0.29 -6.81 16.69
N ASN A 198 -0.48 -5.83 16.20
CA ASN A 198 -1.32 -5.97 15.00
C ASN A 198 -0.49 -6.34 13.76
N THR A 199 0.65 -5.66 13.57
CA THR A 199 1.59 -5.93 12.47
C THR A 199 2.08 -7.37 12.55
N CYS A 200 2.53 -7.81 13.73
CA CYS A 200 3.01 -9.17 13.94
C CYS A 200 1.91 -10.23 13.79
N SER A 201 0.67 -9.90 14.14
CA SER A 201 -0.50 -10.76 13.92
C SER A 201 -0.72 -11.00 12.42
N GLU A 202 -0.72 -9.94 11.60
CA GLU A 202 -0.85 -10.07 10.14
C GLU A 202 0.33 -10.85 9.52
N LEU A 203 1.56 -10.60 9.96
CA LEU A 203 2.73 -11.35 9.49
C LEU A 203 2.64 -12.83 9.85
N ARG A 204 2.07 -13.18 11.02
CA ARG A 204 1.84 -14.57 11.41
C ARG A 204 0.73 -15.22 10.56
N ALA A 205 -0.34 -14.48 10.27
CA ALA A 205 -1.40 -14.96 9.38
C ALA A 205 -0.84 -15.26 7.99
N PHE A 206 -0.03 -14.34 7.45
CA PHE A 206 0.69 -14.55 6.20
C PHE A 206 1.61 -15.77 6.25
N SER A 207 2.48 -15.89 7.26
CA SER A 207 3.44 -17.00 7.33
C SER A 207 2.72 -18.35 7.42
N THR A 208 1.64 -18.43 8.21
CA THR A 208 0.82 -19.63 8.33
C THR A 208 0.20 -19.98 6.97
N SER A 209 -0.46 -19.01 6.33
CA SER A 209 -1.10 -19.22 5.03
C SER A 209 -0.09 -19.63 3.95
N TYR A 210 1.04 -18.94 3.88
CA TYR A 210 2.12 -19.24 2.93
C TYR A 210 2.67 -20.64 3.14
N THR A 211 2.99 -21.01 4.38
CA THR A 211 3.58 -22.31 4.68
C THR A 211 2.59 -23.46 4.42
N GLU A 212 1.36 -23.35 4.90
CA GLU A 212 0.38 -24.43 4.83
C GLU A 212 -0.22 -24.60 3.42
N TYR A 213 -0.51 -23.49 2.72
CA TYR A 213 -1.21 -23.55 1.43
C TYR A 213 -0.30 -23.49 0.21
N LEU A 214 0.98 -23.13 0.37
CA LEU A 214 1.95 -23.11 -0.74
C LEU A 214 3.19 -23.94 -0.43
N TYR A 215 3.96 -23.59 0.61
CA TYR A 215 5.32 -24.11 0.77
C TYR A 215 5.39 -25.60 1.10
N LYS A 216 4.42 -26.16 1.84
CA LYS A 216 4.38 -27.61 2.13
C LYS A 216 3.99 -28.47 0.93
N ILE A 217 3.50 -27.88 -0.16
CA ILE A 217 3.16 -28.62 -1.37
C ILE A 217 4.45 -28.91 -2.13
N GLU A 218 4.80 -30.19 -2.26
CA GLU A 218 6.05 -30.64 -2.87
C GLU A 218 6.31 -30.03 -4.25
N ASP A 219 5.28 -29.95 -5.09
CA ASP A 219 5.36 -29.35 -6.42
C ASP A 219 5.71 -27.86 -6.40
N ILE A 220 5.30 -27.12 -5.35
CA ILE A 220 5.43 -25.67 -5.23
C ILE A 220 6.65 -25.28 -4.38
N LYS A 221 7.01 -26.09 -3.37
CA LYS A 221 8.09 -25.82 -2.42
C LYS A 221 9.39 -25.37 -3.09
N ASN A 222 9.73 -25.97 -4.23
CA ASN A 222 10.96 -25.69 -4.96
C ASN A 222 10.86 -24.46 -5.90
N GLN A 223 9.70 -23.83 -5.99
CA GLN A 223 9.39 -22.73 -6.89
C GLN A 223 9.27 -21.37 -6.20
N ILE A 224 9.17 -21.37 -4.87
CA ILE A 224 8.98 -20.18 -4.05
C ILE A 224 9.95 -20.24 -2.85
N PRO A 225 10.35 -19.10 -2.28
CA PRO A 225 11.31 -19.09 -1.18
C PRO A 225 10.75 -19.64 0.14
N ASP A 226 11.61 -20.31 0.91
CA ASP A 226 11.33 -20.62 2.32
C ASP A 226 11.29 -19.32 3.13
N LEU A 227 10.30 -19.08 3.97
CA LEU A 227 10.28 -17.87 4.80
C LEU A 227 11.42 -17.80 5.83
N SER A 228 11.99 -18.95 6.21
CA SER A 228 13.05 -19.07 7.23
C SER A 228 14.47 -18.99 6.69
N ASP A 229 14.69 -19.18 5.40
CA ASP A 229 16.03 -19.13 4.79
C ASP A 229 16.60 -17.70 4.78
N SER A 230 17.90 -17.56 5.11
CA SER A 230 18.65 -16.33 4.83
C SER A 230 18.72 -16.08 3.32
N GLU A 231 18.75 -14.81 2.88
CA GLU A 231 18.55 -14.31 1.50
C GLU A 231 19.39 -14.94 0.35
N ASN A 232 20.17 -15.99 0.58
CA ASN A 232 21.12 -16.53 -0.38
C ASN A 232 20.45 -17.47 -1.42
N GLU A 233 20.41 -16.98 -2.66
CA GLU A 233 20.86 -17.67 -3.88
C GLU A 233 20.00 -18.76 -4.54
N LYS A 234 18.71 -18.85 -4.25
CA LYS A 234 17.80 -19.42 -5.25
C LYS A 234 17.08 -18.29 -5.98
N HIS A 235 17.46 -18.07 -7.23
CA HIS A 235 16.62 -17.33 -8.17
C HIS A 235 15.34 -18.15 -8.39
N PHE A 236 14.37 -17.94 -7.50
CA PHE A 236 13.01 -18.45 -7.68
C PHE A 236 12.36 -17.59 -8.76
N GLY A 237 12.34 -18.10 -9.99
CA GLY A 237 11.67 -17.40 -11.06
C GLY A 237 12.06 -17.87 -12.46
N CYS A 238 11.22 -17.47 -13.39
CA CYS A 238 11.47 -17.49 -14.81
C CYS A 238 12.70 -16.61 -15.11
N SER A 239 13.84 -17.25 -15.39
CA SER A 239 15.05 -16.57 -15.83
C SER A 239 14.85 -16.06 -17.25
N VAL A 240 15.32 -14.83 -17.52
CA VAL A 240 15.46 -14.34 -18.89
C VAL A 240 16.51 -15.23 -19.54
N VAL A 241 16.08 -16.22 -20.32
CA VAL A 241 16.99 -16.82 -21.29
C VAL A 241 17.17 -15.76 -22.35
N GLU A 242 18.26 -14.98 -22.25
CA GLU A 242 18.79 -14.33 -23.43
C GLU A 242 19.06 -15.47 -24.41
N SER A 243 18.21 -15.57 -25.43
CA SER A 243 18.50 -16.43 -26.56
C SER A 243 19.69 -15.82 -27.31
N THR A 244 20.90 -16.04 -26.80
CA THR A 244 22.07 -16.07 -27.66
C THR A 244 21.85 -17.24 -28.60
N GLN A 245 21.28 -16.92 -29.75
CA GLN A 245 21.33 -17.77 -30.93
C GLN A 245 22.81 -18.01 -31.24
N THR A 246 23.35 -19.11 -30.70
CA THR A 246 24.59 -19.68 -31.21
C THR A 246 24.29 -20.11 -32.66
N PRO A 247 25.03 -19.65 -33.67
CA PRO A 247 24.85 -20.14 -35.03
C PRO A 247 25.17 -21.62 -35.05
N ARG A 248 24.18 -22.44 -35.40
CA ARG A 248 24.34 -23.85 -35.74
C ARG A 248 25.33 -23.92 -36.90
N GLN A 249 26.56 -24.36 -36.64
CA GLN A 249 27.48 -24.74 -37.71
C GLN A 249 26.87 -25.95 -38.43
N GLU A 250 26.34 -25.69 -39.62
CA GLU A 250 26.10 -26.74 -40.60
C GLU A 250 27.46 -27.24 -41.08
N HIS A 251 27.67 -28.53 -40.84
CA HIS A 251 28.71 -29.31 -41.47
C HIS A 251 28.38 -29.39 -42.97
N THR A 252 29.20 -28.79 -43.83
CA THR A 252 29.31 -29.22 -45.23
C THR A 252 30.76 -29.17 -45.65
N GLN A 253 31.29 -30.34 -46.00
CA GLN A 253 32.58 -30.52 -46.65
C GLN A 253 32.45 -30.18 -48.14
N GLU A 254 33.30 -29.28 -48.64
CA GLU A 254 33.97 -29.35 -49.95
C GLU A 254 35.00 -28.21 -49.99
N SER A 255 36.30 -28.52 -49.94
CA SER A 255 37.21 -28.76 -51.08
C SER A 255 37.52 -27.48 -51.88
N GLY A 256 38.80 -27.05 -51.84
CA GLY A 256 39.37 -26.25 -52.93
C GLY A 256 40.21 -25.02 -52.57
N GLN A 257 41.52 -25.25 -52.46
CA GLN A 257 42.61 -24.42 -53.01
C GLN A 257 43.10 -23.13 -52.31
N ALA A 258 44.43 -23.06 -52.35
CA ALA A 258 45.35 -22.14 -51.70
C ALA A 258 45.77 -20.97 -52.60
N LEU A 259 46.78 -20.22 -52.11
CA LEU A 259 47.43 -18.99 -52.60
C LEU A 259 46.71 -17.70 -52.16
N GLY A 260 47.27 -16.79 -51.38
CA GLY A 260 48.67 -16.51 -51.03
C GLY A 260 49.12 -15.23 -51.73
N MET A 261 49.23 -14.10 -51.02
CA MET A 261 50.32 -13.13 -51.24
C MET A 261 50.38 -12.01 -50.18
N ARG A 262 51.59 -11.86 -49.66
CA ARG A 262 52.22 -10.73 -48.96
C ARG A 262 52.24 -9.51 -49.91
N THR A 263 52.21 -8.24 -49.48
CA THR A 263 53.36 -7.36 -49.15
C THR A 263 52.78 -5.92 -49.09
N GLU A 264 52.78 -5.20 -47.96
CA GLU A 264 53.81 -4.30 -47.39
C GLU A 264 53.96 -2.92 -48.10
N SER A 265 54.02 -1.86 -47.26
CA SER A 265 54.85 -0.65 -47.40
C SER A 265 54.23 0.66 -47.96
N SER A 266 54.07 1.68 -47.08
CA SER A 266 54.92 2.90 -47.00
C SER A 266 54.21 4.24 -46.63
N ARG A 267 54.73 4.84 -45.54
CA ARG A 267 55.02 6.28 -45.26
C ARG A 267 53.86 7.25 -44.92
N GLU A 268 53.73 7.73 -43.67
CA GLU A 268 54.37 8.93 -43.03
C GLU A 268 53.84 10.28 -43.61
N GLN A 269 53.27 11.27 -42.89
CA GLN A 269 53.76 12.02 -41.71
C GLN A 269 52.70 13.00 -41.13
N GLY A 270 52.79 13.30 -39.81
CA GLY A 270 52.34 14.53 -39.11
C GLY A 270 50.87 14.59 -38.64
N SER A 271 50.47 15.02 -37.43
CA SER A 271 51.13 15.63 -36.26
C SER A 271 50.11 15.69 -35.09
N ILE A 272 50.53 15.27 -33.87
CA ILE A 272 50.21 15.78 -32.51
C ILE A 272 48.77 16.26 -32.18
N SER A 273 48.08 15.55 -31.26
CA SER A 273 47.87 15.99 -29.86
C SER A 273 47.09 14.95 -29.02
N ASP A 274 47.50 14.84 -27.76
CA ASP A 274 47.07 13.97 -26.65
C ASP A 274 45.57 13.92 -26.33
N GLY A 275 45.17 12.82 -25.68
CA GLY A 275 44.18 12.92 -24.59
C GLY A 275 43.20 11.76 -24.40
N VAL A 276 43.71 10.62 -23.92
CA VAL A 276 43.10 9.68 -22.95
C VAL A 276 41.56 9.61 -22.86
N ALA A 277 41.05 8.44 -23.25
CA ALA A 277 39.71 7.96 -22.92
C ALA A 277 39.56 7.75 -21.40
N GLN A 278 38.51 8.31 -20.81
CA GLN A 278 38.08 7.96 -19.46
C GLN A 278 36.59 7.61 -19.45
N SER A 279 36.35 6.46 -18.83
CA SER A 279 35.07 5.80 -18.62
C SER A 279 34.17 6.65 -17.71
N ASP A 280 32.99 7.02 -18.20
CA ASP A 280 31.92 7.59 -17.38
C ASP A 280 31.03 6.46 -16.85
N ASN A 281 31.34 6.01 -15.63
CA ASN A 281 30.37 5.32 -14.78
C ASN A 281 29.51 6.38 -14.07
N PRO A 282 28.17 6.29 -14.10
CA PRO A 282 27.35 7.19 -13.32
C PRO A 282 27.42 6.86 -11.82
N ILE A 283 27.93 7.87 -11.13
CA ILE A 283 27.99 8.18 -9.69
C ILE A 283 26.87 7.54 -8.85
N ARG A 284 27.29 6.86 -7.76
CA ARG A 284 26.43 6.44 -6.63
C ARG A 284 25.76 7.66 -6.01
N PHE A 285 24.43 7.70 -6.01
CA PHE A 285 23.68 8.64 -5.18
C PHE A 285 23.71 8.19 -3.71
N ASN A 286 24.55 8.85 -2.93
CA ASN A 286 24.54 8.80 -1.48
C ASN A 286 23.39 9.70 -0.99
N THR A 287 22.29 9.13 -0.50
CA THR A 287 21.22 9.88 0.15
C THR A 287 21.60 10.11 1.61
N THR A 288 22.17 11.28 1.90
CA THR A 288 22.28 11.81 3.26
C THR A 288 20.90 11.93 3.88
N SER A 289 20.70 11.30 5.04
CA SER A 289 19.47 11.34 5.81
C SER A 289 19.19 12.78 6.28
N VAL A 290 18.07 13.34 5.84
CA VAL A 290 17.48 14.52 6.47
C VAL A 290 16.74 14.01 7.69
N VAL A 291 17.36 14.17 8.87
CA VAL A 291 16.69 13.98 10.16
C VAL A 291 15.74 15.17 10.35
N SER A 292 14.52 15.01 9.85
CA SER A 292 13.41 15.91 10.19
C SER A 292 13.04 15.65 11.65
N ALA A 293 13.47 16.54 12.54
CA ALA A 293 12.99 16.54 13.92
C ALA A 293 11.47 16.81 13.91
N MET A 294 10.67 15.74 13.94
CA MET A 294 9.25 15.84 14.25
C MET A 294 9.13 16.17 15.73
N ALA A 295 9.07 17.46 16.06
CA ALA A 295 8.55 17.90 17.35
C ALA A 295 7.05 17.54 17.36
N GLY A 296 6.74 16.34 17.83
CA GLY A 296 5.38 15.92 18.09
C GLY A 296 4.77 16.92 19.06
N ILE A 297 3.80 17.70 18.58
CA ILE A 297 2.97 18.55 19.43
C ILE A 297 2.38 17.62 20.49
N PRO A 298 2.72 17.80 21.78
CA PRO A 298 2.22 16.92 22.78
C PRO A 298 0.69 17.08 22.89
N PRO A 299 -0.07 16.00 23.15
CA PRO A 299 -1.53 16.01 23.21
C PRO A 299 -2.12 17.06 24.16
N PHE A 300 -1.34 17.58 25.09
CA PHE A 300 -1.77 18.62 26.01
C PHE A 300 -2.00 19.98 25.34
N LEU A 301 -1.34 20.34 24.22
CA LEU A 301 -1.62 21.63 23.55
C LEU A 301 -3.05 21.69 22.95
N ALA A 302 -3.59 20.54 22.51
CA ALA A 302 -4.98 20.43 22.05
C ALA A 302 -5.99 20.64 23.19
N LEU A 303 -5.65 20.20 24.41
CA LEU A 303 -6.47 20.44 25.59
C LEU A 303 -6.47 21.91 26.00
N ILE A 304 -5.36 22.63 25.83
CA ILE A 304 -5.30 24.07 26.17
C ILE A 304 -6.24 24.87 25.26
N TYR A 305 -6.38 24.51 23.98
CA TYR A 305 -7.34 25.15 23.06
C TYR A 305 -8.80 24.97 23.52
N LYS A 306 -9.13 23.85 24.17
CA LYS A 306 -10.47 23.55 24.70
C LYS A 306 -10.78 24.29 26.02
N PHE A 307 -9.76 24.69 26.79
CA PHE A 307 -9.94 25.21 28.16
C PHE A 307 -9.35 26.60 28.43
N THR A 308 -8.72 27.28 27.46
CA THR A 308 -8.32 28.70 27.61
C THR A 308 -9.36 29.67 27.05
N PRO A 309 -9.54 30.86 27.66
CA PRO A 309 -10.51 31.88 27.22
C PRO A 309 -10.34 32.39 25.77
N VAL A 310 -9.19 32.09 25.15
CA VAL A 310 -8.91 32.43 23.75
C VAL A 310 -9.68 31.53 22.78
N GLY A 311 -9.87 30.24 23.09
CA GLY A 311 -10.60 29.29 22.23
C GLY A 311 -12.10 29.59 22.12
N THR A 312 -12.71 30.08 23.20
CA THR A 312 -14.11 30.53 23.22
C THR A 312 -14.33 31.81 22.39
N MET A 313 -13.30 32.66 22.22
CA MET A 313 -13.39 33.88 21.42
C MET A 313 -13.38 33.60 19.91
N PHE A 314 -12.65 32.58 19.45
CA PHE A 314 -12.69 32.13 18.05
C PHE A 314 -13.99 31.39 17.71
N ARG A 315 -14.58 30.67 18.68
CA ARG A 315 -15.86 29.93 18.50
C ARG A 315 -17.08 30.85 18.33
N SER A 316 -17.05 32.06 18.91
CA SER A 316 -18.21 32.96 18.89
C SER A 316 -18.41 33.73 17.58
N LYS A 317 -17.35 33.90 16.78
CA LYS A 317 -17.40 34.71 15.54
C LYS A 317 -17.96 33.97 14.31
N ASN A 318 -18.11 32.64 14.35
CA ASN A 318 -18.51 31.84 13.18
C ASN A 318 -19.90 31.18 13.33
N LYS A 319 -20.86 31.89 13.93
CA LYS A 319 -22.17 31.35 14.34
C LYS A 319 -23.17 31.08 13.20
N LYS A 320 -22.77 31.13 11.93
CA LYS A 320 -23.68 30.96 10.78
C LYS A 320 -23.67 29.59 10.10
N SER A 321 -22.78 28.65 10.45
CA SER A 321 -22.64 27.38 9.72
C SER A 321 -22.36 26.13 10.57
N ILE A 322 -22.75 26.10 11.86
CA ILE A 322 -22.27 25.06 12.80
C ILE A 322 -23.29 23.94 13.08
N ASN A 323 -24.53 23.99 12.59
CA ASN A 323 -25.52 22.97 12.97
C ASN A 323 -25.30 21.59 12.29
N ALA A 324 -24.59 21.51 11.16
CA ALA A 324 -24.41 20.25 10.43
C ALA A 324 -23.23 19.39 10.93
N PHE A 325 -22.26 19.97 11.66
CA PHE A 325 -21.01 19.29 12.01
C PHE A 325 -20.87 18.92 13.49
N ASN A 326 -21.79 19.37 14.36
CA ASN A 326 -21.71 19.07 15.79
C ASN A 326 -21.84 17.57 16.11
N HIS A 327 -22.56 16.81 15.26
CA HIS A 327 -22.67 15.36 15.39
C HIS A 327 -21.57 14.61 14.64
N LEU A 328 -21.09 15.15 13.51
CA LEU A 328 -19.97 14.60 12.75
C LEU A 328 -18.70 14.51 13.59
N ASP A 329 -18.31 15.55 14.32
CA ASP A 329 -17.08 15.51 15.13
C ASP A 329 -17.13 14.42 16.22
N GLU A 330 -18.28 14.18 16.85
CA GLU A 330 -18.46 13.14 17.88
C GLU A 330 -18.47 11.72 17.29
N GLU A 331 -19.09 11.54 16.12
CA GLU A 331 -19.12 10.27 15.38
C GLU A 331 -17.77 9.94 14.74
N ILE A 332 -17.09 10.96 14.21
CA ILE A 332 -15.70 10.89 13.75
C ILE A 332 -14.80 10.54 14.93
N GLU A 333 -14.97 11.16 16.10
CA GLU A 333 -14.18 10.79 17.27
C GLU A 333 -14.40 9.33 17.66
N LYS A 334 -15.67 8.88 17.67
CA LYS A 334 -16.07 7.50 17.98
C LYS A 334 -15.47 6.47 17.00
N GLU A 335 -15.57 6.71 15.70
CA GLU A 335 -15.06 5.78 14.69
C GLU A 335 -13.54 5.87 14.49
N LEU A 336 -12.93 7.06 14.65
CA LEU A 336 -11.49 7.27 14.45
C LEU A 336 -10.62 6.98 15.67
N PHE A 337 -11.15 7.13 16.90
CA PHE A 337 -10.37 7.02 18.14
C PHE A 337 -10.86 5.91 19.08
N TYR A 338 -12.17 5.60 19.14
CA TYR A 338 -12.68 4.62 20.12
C TYR A 338 -12.71 3.18 19.60
N ARG A 339 -12.86 2.94 18.29
CA ARG A 339 -12.84 1.57 17.72
C ARG A 339 -11.46 0.87 17.84
N GLY A 340 -10.39 1.62 18.10
CA GLY A 340 -9.05 1.07 18.35
C GLY A 340 -8.88 0.39 19.72
N LEU A 341 -9.87 0.49 20.61
CA LEU A 341 -9.84 -0.08 21.97
C LEU A 341 -10.72 -1.32 22.15
N GLU A 342 -11.68 -1.58 21.25
CA GLU A 342 -12.72 -2.60 21.49
C GLU A 342 -12.32 -4.07 21.28
N ASN A 343 -11.07 -4.36 20.87
CA ASN A 343 -10.59 -5.74 20.73
C ASN A 343 -9.82 -6.28 21.96
N GLY A 344 -9.75 -5.51 23.05
CA GLY A 344 -9.28 -6.01 24.35
C GLY A 344 -10.45 -6.32 25.26
N THR A 345 -10.64 -7.58 25.65
CA THR A 345 -11.59 -7.99 26.71
C THR A 345 -11.16 -7.40 28.06
N ILE A 346 -11.46 -6.13 28.29
CA ILE A 346 -11.30 -5.50 29.60
C ILE A 346 -12.55 -5.82 30.42
N LYS A 347 -12.45 -6.83 31.30
CA LYS A 347 -13.37 -6.96 32.42
C LYS A 347 -13.17 -5.77 33.36
N SER A 348 -13.91 -4.68 33.16
CA SER A 348 -13.94 -3.58 34.12
C SER A 348 -14.90 -3.92 35.25
N SER A 349 -14.38 -4.36 36.40
CA SER A 349 -15.11 -4.19 37.66
C SER A 349 -15.07 -2.70 38.03
N PRO A 350 -16.20 -2.02 38.29
CA PRO A 350 -16.19 -0.62 38.62
C PRO A 350 -15.62 -0.44 40.04
N ALA A 351 -14.42 0.13 40.15
CA ALA A 351 -13.93 0.67 41.40
C ALA A 351 -14.60 2.03 41.62
N THR A 352 -15.45 2.12 42.65
CA THR A 352 -16.06 3.37 43.10
C THR A 352 -15.06 4.13 43.98
N TYR A 353 -14.65 5.32 43.53
CA TYR A 353 -13.90 6.28 44.35
C TYR A 353 -14.88 7.30 44.92
N ASN A 354 -15.01 7.35 46.24
CA ASN A 354 -15.75 8.40 46.93
C ASN A 354 -14.80 9.58 47.17
N VAL A 355 -15.06 10.71 46.51
CA VAL A 355 -14.37 11.97 46.79
C VAL A 355 -15.30 12.82 47.65
N ALA A 356 -14.91 13.06 48.91
CA ALA A 356 -15.56 14.03 49.78
C ALA A 356 -14.88 15.39 49.59
N TYR A 357 -15.66 16.45 49.41
CA TYR A 357 -15.18 17.83 49.42
C TYR A 357 -15.35 18.40 50.82
N GLU A 358 -14.28 18.93 51.41
CA GLU A 358 -14.38 19.82 52.55
C GLU A 358 -14.73 21.24 52.06
N PRO A 359 -15.68 21.93 52.73
CA PRO A 359 -16.04 23.29 52.39
C PRO A 359 -14.99 24.30 52.89
N VAL A 360 -14.69 25.29 52.04
CA VAL A 360 -13.90 26.49 52.38
C VAL A 360 -14.84 27.57 52.91
#